data_AF-F2QD42-F1
#
_entry.id   AF-F2QD42-F1
#
_cell.length_a   1.000
_cell.length_b   1.000
_cell.length_c   1.000
_cell.angle_alpha   90.00
_cell.angle_beta   90.00
_cell.angle_gamma   90.00
#
_symmetry.space_group_name_H-M   'P 1'
#
loop_
_entity.id
_entity.type
_entity.pdbx_description
1 polymer ?
#
loop_
_entity_poly.entity_id
_entity_poly.type
_entity_poly.pdbx_seq_one_letter_code
_entity_poly.pdbx_strand_id
1 'polypeptide(L)'
;MYISKIKLVNFKSFKGEHVIEFSEGVNFFVGNNNCGKTTIFKAIEFIQSGKNKLDFITQGHETENISVELEFKGADLSEIVNDENLNLNKYSDYVIDNEDGTYSLRVLRSSQECEVTQGKKTVSLDISKVRIYNPNSTEEDDIKRFENPTGIDKTITALFDAQFVYSDIRNEDYQDFGKTKIIGKIINDITKDFQKGDTWREFQDAHNKTFGDEGLGRILEGIATKISSVLREQYGDG
;
A
#
# COMPACT_ATOMS: atom_id res chain seq x y z
N MET A 1 11.81 -9.53 4.94
CA MET A 1 11.85 -8.06 5.14
C MET A 1 10.91 -7.71 6.27
N TYR A 2 11.24 -6.74 7.12
CA TYR A 2 10.35 -6.18 8.15
C TYR A 2 10.57 -4.66 8.29
N ILE A 3 9.64 -3.95 8.94
CA ILE A 3 9.87 -2.54 9.32
C ILE A 3 10.80 -2.56 10.54
N SER A 4 12.04 -2.11 10.41
CA SER A 4 13.03 -2.07 11.49
C SER A 4 12.94 -0.80 12.34
N LYS A 5 12.45 0.29 11.75
CA LYS A 5 12.43 1.60 12.41
C LYS A 5 11.28 2.46 11.90
N ILE A 6 10.73 3.27 12.81
CA ILE A 6 9.84 4.38 12.47
C ILE A 6 10.36 5.66 13.12
N LYS A 7 10.42 6.73 12.33
CA LYS A 7 10.70 8.08 12.80
C LYS A 7 9.48 8.96 12.55
N LEU A 8 9.04 9.66 13.59
CA LEU A 8 7.84 10.49 13.62
C LEU A 8 8.24 11.92 13.95
N VAL A 9 7.70 12.89 13.22
CA VAL A 9 7.83 14.32 13.54
C VAL A 9 6.45 14.95 13.59
N ASN A 10 6.09 15.49 14.77
CA ASN A 10 4.82 16.18 15.03
C ASN A 10 3.59 15.37 14.58
N PHE A 11 3.59 14.07 14.84
CA PHE A 11 2.58 13.14 14.33
C PHE A 11 1.63 12.68 15.44
N LYS A 12 0.38 13.14 15.38
CA LYS A 12 -0.69 12.93 16.36
C LYS A 12 -0.21 13.17 17.79
N SER A 13 -0.05 12.12 18.59
CA SER A 13 0.36 12.23 20.00
C SER A 13 1.87 12.44 20.20
N PHE A 14 2.69 12.26 19.14
CA PHE A 14 4.13 12.42 19.19
C PHE A 14 4.55 13.84 18.76
N LYS A 15 4.71 14.72 19.76
CA LYS A 15 5.23 16.09 19.57
C LYS A 15 6.75 16.08 19.37
N GLY A 16 7.25 16.78 18.36
CA GLY A 16 8.67 16.81 18.03
C GLY A 16 9.12 15.51 17.36
N GLU A 17 10.42 15.23 17.42
CA GLU A 17 11.02 14.03 16.82
C GLU A 17 10.99 12.84 17.78
N HIS A 18 10.47 11.72 17.32
CA HIS A 18 10.45 10.44 18.04
C HIS A 18 10.90 9.30 17.13
N VAL A 19 11.72 8.41 17.66
CA VAL A 19 12.24 7.24 16.94
C VAL A 19 11.87 6.00 17.73
N ILE A 20 11.30 5.01 17.04
CA ILE A 20 10.96 3.71 17.60
C ILE A 20 11.63 2.64 16.73
N GLU A 21 12.38 1.76 17.37
CA GLU A 21 13.01 0.60 16.74
C GLU A 21 12.17 -0.64 16.97
N PHE A 22 12.08 -1.49 15.95
CA PHE A 22 11.36 -2.75 15.98
C PHE A 22 12.32 -3.92 15.86
N SER A 23 11.98 -5.00 16.54
CA SER A 23 12.62 -6.30 16.35
C SER A 23 11.98 -7.05 15.19
N GLU A 24 12.72 -8.00 14.62
CA GLU A 24 12.14 -8.93 13.66
C GLU A 24 11.05 -9.79 14.33
N GLY A 25 10.01 -10.12 13.58
CA GLY A 25 8.88 -10.91 14.07
C GLY A 25 7.88 -10.08 14.87
N VAL A 26 7.63 -10.45 16.13
CA VAL A 26 6.52 -9.91 16.92
C VAL A 26 6.98 -8.80 17.85
N ASN A 27 6.36 -7.63 17.75
CA ASN A 27 6.61 -6.48 18.60
C ASN A 27 5.39 -6.21 19.49
N PHE A 28 5.62 -6.00 20.80
CA PHE A 28 4.55 -5.74 21.77
C PHE A 28 4.58 -4.29 22.26
N PHE A 29 3.50 -3.54 22.03
CA PHE A 29 3.34 -2.18 22.54
C PHE A 29 2.45 -2.19 23.79
N VAL A 30 3.07 -2.09 24.96
CA VAL A 30 2.37 -2.03 26.24
C VAL A 30 2.41 -0.60 26.77
N GLY A 31 1.27 -0.10 27.24
CA GLY A 31 1.17 1.23 27.82
C GLY A 31 -0.27 1.61 28.14
N ASN A 32 -0.45 2.73 28.84
CA ASN A 32 -1.77 3.23 29.22
C ASN A 32 -2.63 3.57 27.99
N ASN A 33 -3.95 3.65 28.20
CA ASN A 33 -4.83 4.17 27.16
C ASN A 33 -4.41 5.59 26.77
N ASN A 34 -4.61 5.94 25.49
CA ASN A 34 -4.22 7.23 24.91
C ASN A 34 -2.72 7.57 24.87
N CYS A 35 -1.81 6.64 25.20
CA CYS A 35 -0.35 6.92 25.15
C CYS A 35 0.28 6.88 23.75
N GLY A 36 -0.53 6.83 22.67
CA GLY A 36 -0.02 6.82 21.29
C GLY A 36 0.19 5.45 20.64
N LYS A 37 -0.24 4.35 21.27
CA LYS A 37 -0.16 2.99 20.64
C LYS A 37 -0.82 2.96 19.25
N THR A 38 -2.04 3.49 19.14
CA THR A 38 -2.77 3.57 17.87
C THR A 38 -2.08 4.49 16.86
N THR A 39 -1.28 5.46 17.33
CA THR A 39 -0.55 6.38 16.46
C THR A 39 0.50 5.66 15.62
N ILE A 40 1.11 4.58 16.12
CA ILE A 40 2.07 3.77 15.36
C ILE A 40 1.38 3.15 14.13
N PHE A 41 0.21 2.53 14.30
CA PHE A 41 -0.55 1.98 13.18
C PHE A 41 -0.98 3.07 12.19
N LYS A 42 -1.43 4.23 12.69
CA LYS A 42 -1.79 5.38 11.85
C LYS A 42 -0.61 5.95 11.07
N ALA A 43 0.62 5.84 11.58
CA ALA A 43 1.81 6.29 10.87
C ALA A 43 2.17 5.36 9.70
N ILE A 44 1.97 4.04 9.86
CA ILE A 44 2.11 3.08 8.76
C ILE A 44 1.05 3.35 7.68
N GLU A 45 -0.22 3.57 8.06
CA GLU A 45 -1.29 3.95 7.12
C GLU A 45 -0.98 5.29 6.40
N PHE A 46 -0.34 6.23 7.10
CA PHE A 46 0.00 7.54 6.57
C PHE A 46 0.98 7.44 5.39
N ILE A 47 1.97 6.54 5.46
CA ILE A 47 2.89 6.28 4.34
C ILE A 47 2.16 5.81 3.08
N GLN A 48 1.12 4.99 3.23
CA GLN A 48 0.36 4.47 2.09
C GLN A 48 -0.66 5.50 1.56
N SER A 49 -1.35 6.23 2.44
CA SER A 49 -2.59 6.95 2.08
C SER A 49 -2.74 8.36 2.66
N GLY A 50 -1.90 8.77 3.62
CA GLY A 50 -2.05 10.03 4.34
C GLY A 50 -1.70 11.24 3.49
N LYS A 51 -2.70 11.93 2.93
CA LYS A 51 -2.49 13.09 2.04
C LYS A 51 -2.88 14.43 2.65
N ASN A 52 -3.56 14.43 3.79
CA ASN A 52 -4.03 15.64 4.45
C ASN A 52 -3.32 15.83 5.79
N LYS A 53 -2.51 16.88 5.90
CA LYS A 53 -1.71 17.17 7.10
C LYS A 53 -2.58 17.32 8.36
N LEU A 54 -3.74 17.97 8.26
CA LEU A 54 -4.55 18.33 9.42
C LEU A 54 -5.14 17.11 10.15
N ASP A 55 -5.29 15.98 9.47
CA ASP A 55 -5.82 14.75 10.07
C ASP A 55 -4.79 14.02 10.95
N PHE A 56 -3.51 14.42 10.85
CA PHE A 56 -2.38 13.72 11.47
C PHE A 56 -1.42 14.62 12.25
N ILE A 57 -1.42 15.93 12.06
CA ILE A 57 -0.56 16.85 12.82
C ILE A 57 -0.87 16.82 14.33
N THR A 58 0.17 16.96 15.14
CA THR A 58 0.02 17.14 16.58
C THR A 58 -0.78 18.41 16.88
N GLN A 59 -1.78 18.27 17.75
CA GLN A 59 -2.62 19.39 18.17
C GLN A 59 -1.78 20.53 18.77
N GLY A 60 -2.00 21.75 18.31
CA GLY A 60 -1.23 22.94 18.69
C GLY A 60 0.06 23.16 17.90
N HIS A 61 0.34 22.32 16.89
CA HIS A 61 1.50 22.43 16.00
C HIS A 61 1.08 22.55 14.52
N GLU A 62 -0.11 23.08 14.24
CA GLU A 62 -0.71 23.13 12.89
C GLU A 62 0.15 23.89 11.86
N THR A 63 1.00 24.80 12.32
CA THR A 63 1.94 25.57 11.49
C THR A 63 3.24 24.82 11.18
N GLU A 64 3.58 23.78 11.93
CA GLU A 64 4.83 23.01 11.77
C GLU A 64 4.70 21.88 10.76
N ASN A 65 5.82 21.34 10.30
CA ASN A 65 5.79 20.18 9.39
C ASN A 65 5.51 18.87 10.12
N ILE A 66 4.87 17.94 9.42
CA ILE A 66 4.76 16.54 9.81
C ILE A 66 5.65 15.67 8.94
N SER A 67 6.16 14.60 9.52
CA SER A 67 6.73 13.51 8.74
C SER A 67 6.58 12.17 9.43
N VAL A 68 6.51 11.13 8.61
CA VAL A 68 6.70 9.75 9.01
C VAL A 68 7.74 9.16 8.07
N GLU A 69 8.75 8.52 8.64
CA GLU A 69 9.73 7.73 7.93
C GLU A 69 9.70 6.30 8.44
N LEU A 70 9.66 5.33 7.52
CA LEU A 70 9.81 3.91 7.79
C LEU A 70 11.11 3.42 7.19
N GLU A 71 11.84 2.60 7.93
CA GLU A 71 12.94 1.81 7.41
C GLU A 71 12.49 0.35 7.30
N PHE A 72 12.53 -0.18 6.09
CA PHE A 72 12.40 -1.60 5.83
C PHE A 72 13.78 -2.24 5.83
N LYS A 73 13.96 -3.37 6.52
CA LYS A 73 15.23 -4.13 6.58
C LYS A 73 14.99 -5.60 6.29
N GLY A 74 15.89 -6.26 5.58
CA GLY A 74 15.86 -7.72 5.35
C GLY A 74 16.85 -8.20 4.30
N ALA A 75 17.26 -9.47 4.37
CA ALA A 75 18.13 -10.09 3.38
C ALA A 75 17.45 -10.30 2.01
N ASP A 76 16.14 -10.55 2.03
CA ASP A 76 15.26 -10.75 0.89
C ASP A 76 14.79 -9.44 0.22
N LEU A 77 15.07 -8.27 0.81
CA LEU A 77 14.58 -6.99 0.32
C LEU A 77 15.07 -6.69 -1.12
N SER A 78 16.33 -7.02 -1.42
CA SER A 78 16.89 -6.84 -2.76
C SER A 78 16.18 -7.72 -3.80
N GLU A 79 15.83 -8.96 -3.45
CA GLU A 79 15.08 -9.87 -4.33
C GLU A 79 13.65 -9.36 -4.57
N ILE A 80 12.96 -8.89 -3.51
CA ILE A 80 11.60 -8.34 -3.60
C ILE A 80 11.56 -7.12 -4.53
N VAL A 81 12.51 -6.19 -4.40
CA VAL A 81 12.58 -4.99 -5.23
C VAL A 81 12.82 -5.32 -6.70
N ASN A 82 13.54 -6.40 -6.97
CA ASN A 82 13.86 -6.86 -8.32
C ASN A 82 12.85 -7.85 -8.90
N ASP A 83 11.77 -8.19 -8.18
CA ASP A 83 10.72 -9.06 -8.70
C ASP A 83 9.96 -8.38 -9.86
N GLU A 84 10.04 -8.99 -11.04
CA GLU A 84 9.39 -8.51 -12.27
C GLU A 84 7.86 -8.39 -12.13
N ASN A 85 7.23 -9.16 -11.24
CA ASN A 85 5.79 -9.10 -11.01
C ASN A 85 5.36 -7.88 -10.20
N LEU A 86 6.24 -7.32 -9.36
CA LEU A 86 5.90 -6.25 -8.43
C LEU A 86 6.13 -4.85 -9.03
N ASN A 87 6.84 -4.75 -10.16
CA ASN A 87 7.19 -3.48 -10.81
C ASN A 87 7.91 -2.49 -9.85
N LEU A 88 8.75 -3.03 -8.96
CA LEU A 88 9.49 -2.28 -7.95
C LEU A 88 10.92 -1.92 -8.38
N ASN A 89 11.35 -2.33 -9.57
CA ASN A 89 12.70 -2.17 -10.10
C ASN A 89 13.26 -0.73 -10.06
N LYS A 90 12.40 0.29 -10.01
CA LYS A 90 12.79 1.69 -9.82
C LYS A 90 13.37 2.01 -8.44
N TYR A 91 13.16 1.14 -7.45
CA TYR A 91 13.74 1.28 -6.11
C TYR A 91 15.13 0.65 -5.99
N SER A 92 15.62 -0.07 -7.00
CA SER A 92 16.89 -0.81 -6.92
C SER A 92 18.07 0.09 -6.56
N ASP A 93 18.16 1.28 -7.18
CA ASP A 93 19.23 2.26 -6.91
C ASP A 93 19.14 2.92 -5.52
N TYR A 94 18.03 2.68 -4.81
CA TYR A 94 17.72 3.25 -3.49
C TYR A 94 17.87 2.22 -2.36
N VAL A 95 18.12 0.96 -2.70
CA VAL A 95 18.39 -0.10 -1.72
C VAL A 95 19.78 0.14 -1.12
N ILE A 96 19.82 0.19 0.21
CA ILE A 96 21.03 0.38 1.00
C ILE A 96 21.57 -1.01 1.36
N ASP A 97 22.83 -1.29 1.00
CA ASP A 97 23.54 -2.46 1.52
C ASP A 97 24.09 -2.14 2.91
N ASN A 98 23.70 -2.92 3.91
CA ASN A 98 24.10 -2.70 5.30
C ASN A 98 25.44 -3.38 5.66
N GLU A 99 26.08 -4.06 4.70
CA GLU A 99 27.34 -4.82 4.89
C GLU A 99 27.25 -5.98 5.90
N ASP A 100 26.06 -6.26 6.43
CA ASP A 100 25.77 -7.35 7.39
C ASP A 100 25.00 -8.52 6.73
N GLY A 101 24.90 -8.51 5.40
CA GLY A 101 24.10 -9.47 4.63
C GLY A 101 22.62 -9.12 4.56
N THR A 102 22.22 -7.95 5.04
CA THR A 102 20.87 -7.41 4.89
C THR A 102 20.86 -6.11 4.09
N TYR A 103 19.68 -5.77 3.59
CA TYR A 103 19.45 -4.54 2.86
C TYR A 103 18.41 -3.68 3.57
N SER A 104 18.49 -2.36 3.41
CA SER A 104 17.54 -1.39 3.93
C SER A 104 16.91 -0.52 2.83
N LEU A 105 15.65 -0.14 3.00
CA LEU A 105 14.97 0.86 2.17
C LEU A 105 14.23 1.84 3.08
N ARG A 106 14.56 3.12 2.99
CA ARG A 106 13.94 4.18 3.80
C ARG A 106 12.89 4.92 3.00
N VAL A 107 11.69 5.00 3.57
CA VAL A 107 10.49 5.54 2.94
C VAL A 107 9.95 6.67 3.79
N LEU A 108 9.80 7.85 3.22
CA LEU A 108 9.35 9.07 3.89
C LEU A 108 8.07 9.59 3.25
N ARG A 109 7.14 10.06 4.09
CA ARG A 109 6.11 11.00 3.68
C ARG A 109 6.14 12.20 4.61
N SER A 110 6.16 13.41 4.04
CA SER A 110 6.29 14.65 4.82
C SER A 110 5.52 15.81 4.19
N SER A 111 5.00 16.70 5.03
CA SER A 111 4.44 17.98 4.58
C SER A 111 5.47 19.03 4.23
N GLN A 112 6.75 18.80 4.52
CA GLN A 112 7.79 19.74 4.17
C GLN A 112 8.00 19.73 2.64
N GLU A 113 7.63 20.83 2.00
CA GLU A 113 7.83 21.01 0.58
C GLU A 113 9.32 21.18 0.26
N CYS A 114 9.78 20.48 -0.77
CA CYS A 114 11.12 20.66 -1.32
C CYS A 114 11.13 20.36 -2.82
N GLU A 115 12.18 20.80 -3.50
CA GLU A 115 12.46 20.42 -4.89
C GLU A 115 13.76 19.62 -4.93
N VAL A 116 13.74 18.52 -5.67
CA VAL A 116 14.91 17.65 -5.86
C VAL A 116 15.16 17.43 -7.34
N THR A 117 16.43 17.27 -7.72
CA THR A 117 16.81 17.00 -9.11
C THR A 117 16.95 15.49 -9.31
N GLN A 118 16.02 14.90 -10.06
CA GLN A 118 16.02 13.47 -10.40
C GLN A 118 16.40 13.30 -11.86
N GLY A 119 17.64 12.88 -12.11
CA GLY A 119 18.21 12.83 -13.45
C GLY A 119 18.25 14.22 -14.09
N LYS A 120 17.44 14.45 -15.13
CA LYS A 120 17.36 15.75 -15.85
C LYS A 120 16.16 16.61 -15.45
N LYS A 121 15.36 16.18 -14.47
CA LYS A 121 14.10 16.84 -14.10
C LYS A 121 14.14 17.34 -12.67
N THR A 122 13.64 18.55 -12.47
CA THR A 122 13.29 19.04 -11.13
C THR A 122 11.90 18.53 -10.77
N VAL A 123 11.79 17.90 -9.60
CA VAL A 123 10.54 17.34 -9.08
C VAL A 123 10.23 18.03 -7.76
N SER A 124 9.05 18.68 -7.70
CA SER A 124 8.51 19.22 -6.45
C SER A 124 7.87 18.10 -5.64
N LEU A 125 8.21 18.05 -4.35
CA LEU A 125 7.78 17.04 -3.40
C LEU A 125 6.96 17.71 -2.29
N ASP A 126 5.74 17.25 -2.10
CA ASP A 126 4.81 17.67 -1.06
C ASP A 126 4.35 16.46 -0.23
N ILE A 127 3.31 16.62 0.60
CA ILE A 127 2.71 15.55 1.41
C ILE A 127 2.04 14.45 0.57
N SER A 128 1.63 14.76 -0.66
CA SER A 128 0.96 13.81 -1.52
C SER A 128 1.92 12.73 -2.04
N LYS A 129 3.23 13.00 -2.00
CA LYS A 129 4.27 12.12 -2.55
C LYS A 129 4.91 11.25 -1.47
N VAL A 130 4.99 9.95 -1.75
CA VAL A 130 5.94 9.07 -1.07
C VAL A 130 7.33 9.34 -1.62
N ARG A 131 8.30 9.43 -0.72
CA ARG A 131 9.70 9.71 -1.03
C ARG A 131 10.58 8.56 -0.54
N ILE A 132 11.64 8.25 -1.25
CA ILE A 132 12.57 7.16 -0.99
C ILE A 132 13.95 7.76 -0.82
N TYR A 133 14.65 7.36 0.23
CA TYR A 133 16.01 7.83 0.48
C TYR A 133 16.96 7.35 -0.59
N ASN A 134 17.72 8.28 -1.20
CA ASN A 134 18.78 7.98 -2.14
C ASN A 134 20.14 7.98 -1.40
N PRO A 135 20.77 6.80 -1.19
CA PRO A 135 22.07 6.70 -0.53
C PRO A 135 23.21 7.34 -1.34
N ASN A 136 23.02 7.53 -2.65
CA ASN A 136 24.00 8.10 -3.57
C ASN A 136 23.78 9.61 -3.79
N SER A 137 22.84 10.24 -3.09
CA SER A 137 22.56 11.67 -3.22
C SER A 137 23.71 12.53 -2.68
N THR A 138 24.05 13.59 -3.41
CA THR A 138 25.06 14.57 -3.01
C THR A 138 24.48 15.76 -2.23
N GLU A 139 23.17 15.75 -1.95
CA GLU A 139 22.50 16.84 -1.24
C GLU A 139 22.97 16.93 0.23
N GLU A 140 23.17 18.15 0.72
CA GLU A 140 23.52 18.41 2.13
C GLU A 140 22.28 18.33 3.04
N ASP A 141 21.14 18.83 2.56
CA ASP A 141 19.87 18.78 3.28
C ASP A 141 19.29 17.36 3.25
N ASP A 142 19.09 16.75 4.43
CA ASP A 142 18.59 15.37 4.53
C ASP A 142 17.25 15.18 3.81
N ILE A 143 16.34 16.17 3.89
CA ILE A 143 15.03 16.14 3.22
C ILE A 143 15.14 16.09 1.68
N LYS A 144 16.24 16.60 1.10
CA LYS A 144 16.50 16.58 -0.35
C LYS A 144 17.17 15.30 -0.82
N ARG A 145 17.68 14.48 0.10
CA ARG A 145 18.15 13.11 -0.21
C ARG A 145 17.01 12.15 -0.47
N PHE A 146 15.76 12.53 -0.16
CA PHE A 146 14.57 11.74 -0.45
C PHE A 146 13.96 12.15 -1.79
N GLU A 147 13.85 11.19 -2.70
CA GLU A 147 13.36 11.37 -4.07
C GLU A 147 12.07 10.59 -4.33
N ASN A 148 11.42 10.78 -5.47
CA ASN A 148 10.20 10.06 -5.85
C ASN A 148 10.41 9.31 -7.18
N PRO A 149 11.17 8.21 -7.17
CA PRO A 149 11.56 7.50 -8.39
C PRO A 149 10.38 6.95 -9.19
N THR A 150 9.28 6.60 -8.52
CA THR A 150 8.15 5.94 -9.18
C THR A 150 7.16 6.93 -9.76
N GLY A 151 6.99 8.10 -9.14
CA GLY A 151 5.99 9.10 -9.49
C GLY A 151 4.54 8.65 -9.23
N ILE A 152 4.34 7.42 -8.76
CA ILE A 152 3.04 6.77 -8.55
C ILE A 152 3.02 6.14 -7.16
N ASP A 153 2.17 6.67 -6.27
CA ASP A 153 2.05 6.20 -4.88
C ASP A 153 1.72 4.70 -4.79
N LYS A 154 1.00 4.11 -5.76
CA LYS A 154 0.61 2.68 -5.74
C LYS A 154 1.79 1.73 -5.61
N THR A 155 2.98 2.15 -6.01
CA THR A 155 4.20 1.33 -5.94
C THR A 155 4.59 1.02 -4.49
N ILE A 156 4.24 1.89 -3.52
CA ILE A 156 4.51 1.60 -2.11
C ILE A 156 3.62 0.48 -1.57
N THR A 157 2.37 0.39 -2.06
CA THR A 157 1.44 -0.68 -1.69
C THR A 157 1.88 -2.03 -2.25
N ALA A 158 2.59 -2.05 -3.37
CA ALA A 158 3.18 -3.26 -3.92
C ALA A 158 4.39 -3.74 -3.09
N LEU A 159 5.15 -2.82 -2.49
CA LEU A 159 6.25 -3.14 -1.58
C LEU A 159 5.74 -3.73 -0.26
N PHE A 160 4.72 -3.11 0.34
CA PHE A 160 4.11 -3.63 1.57
C PHE A 160 2.61 -3.32 1.66
N ASP A 161 1.86 -4.31 2.15
CA ASP A 161 0.42 -4.21 2.39
C ASP A 161 0.12 -4.47 3.87
N ALA A 162 0.03 -3.40 4.65
CA ALA A 162 -0.26 -3.49 6.08
C ALA A 162 -1.71 -3.94 6.34
N GLN A 163 -1.87 -5.03 7.10
CA GLN A 163 -3.17 -5.54 7.53
C GLN A 163 -3.36 -5.28 9.02
N PHE A 164 -4.38 -4.49 9.37
CA PHE A 164 -4.69 -4.16 10.76
C PHE A 164 -5.82 -5.06 11.27
N VAL A 165 -5.60 -5.64 12.45
CA VAL A 165 -6.58 -6.45 13.16
C VAL A 165 -6.90 -5.79 14.48
N TYR A 166 -8.16 -5.36 14.65
CA TYR A 166 -8.67 -4.77 15.87
C TYR A 166 -9.62 -5.74 16.57
N SER A 167 -9.72 -5.62 17.90
CA SER A 167 -10.54 -6.51 18.74
C SER A 167 -12.04 -6.35 18.53
N ASP A 168 -12.47 -5.23 17.95
CA ASP A 168 -13.86 -4.88 17.65
C ASP A 168 -14.29 -5.29 16.24
N ILE A 169 -13.38 -5.83 15.42
CA ILE A 169 -13.74 -6.36 14.10
C ILE A 169 -14.51 -7.68 14.27
N ARG A 170 -15.63 -7.82 13.55
CA ARG A 170 -16.44 -9.04 13.57
C ARG A 170 -15.78 -10.11 12.71
N ASN A 171 -15.90 -11.37 13.12
CA ASN A 171 -15.33 -12.50 12.40
C ASN A 171 -15.83 -12.60 10.94
N GLU A 172 -17.07 -12.17 10.70
CA GLU A 172 -17.69 -12.08 9.36
C GLU A 172 -16.90 -11.19 8.39
N ASP A 173 -16.27 -10.12 8.90
CA ASP A 173 -15.50 -9.18 8.09
C ASP A 173 -14.15 -9.78 7.62
N TYR A 174 -13.69 -10.88 8.25
CA TYR A 174 -12.52 -11.67 7.85
C TYR A 174 -12.85 -12.93 7.04
N GLN A 175 -14.03 -13.51 7.24
CA GLN A 175 -14.52 -14.65 6.43
C GLN A 175 -14.95 -14.25 5.01
N ASP A 176 -14.78 -12.98 4.64
CA ASP A 176 -15.03 -12.49 3.30
C ASP A 176 -13.91 -12.96 2.34
N PHE A 177 -14.30 -13.83 1.40
CA PHE A 177 -13.44 -14.35 0.33
C PHE A 177 -13.31 -13.39 -0.86
N GLY A 178 -13.80 -12.15 -0.75
CA GLY A 178 -13.62 -11.11 -1.75
C GLY A 178 -12.14 -10.94 -2.11
N LYS A 179 -11.85 -10.76 -3.40
CA LYS A 179 -10.46 -10.74 -3.95
C LYS A 179 -9.53 -9.71 -3.29
N THR A 180 -10.08 -8.68 -2.65
CA THR A 180 -9.34 -7.61 -1.98
C THR A 180 -9.15 -7.84 -0.48
N LYS A 181 -9.80 -8.85 0.10
CA LYS A 181 -9.73 -9.21 1.52
C LYS A 181 -8.59 -10.18 1.78
N ILE A 182 -8.16 -10.30 3.04
CA ILE A 182 -6.99 -11.09 3.43
C ILE A 182 -7.10 -12.54 2.93
N ILE A 183 -8.21 -13.23 3.23
CA ILE A 183 -8.39 -14.63 2.82
C ILE A 183 -8.45 -14.74 1.29
N GLY A 184 -9.20 -13.85 0.63
CA GLY A 184 -9.28 -13.82 -0.84
C GLY A 184 -7.93 -13.60 -1.51
N LYS A 185 -7.09 -12.70 -0.98
CA LYS A 185 -5.72 -12.47 -1.47
C LYS A 185 -4.84 -13.70 -1.31
N ILE A 186 -4.83 -14.32 -0.12
CA ILE A 186 -4.04 -15.53 0.17
C ILE A 186 -4.44 -16.67 -0.77
N ILE A 187 -5.75 -16.94 -0.92
CA ILE A 187 -6.23 -17.99 -1.82
C ILE A 187 -5.83 -17.68 -3.26
N ASN A 188 -6.00 -16.44 -3.70
CA ASN A 188 -5.66 -16.05 -5.07
C ASN A 188 -4.16 -16.21 -5.35
N ASP A 189 -3.30 -15.94 -4.37
CA ASP A 189 -1.86 -16.11 -4.51
C ASP A 189 -1.45 -17.60 -4.56
N ILE A 190 -1.95 -18.41 -3.62
CA ILE A 190 -1.69 -19.87 -3.58
C ILE A 190 -2.21 -20.57 -4.84
N THR A 191 -3.32 -20.10 -5.41
CA THR A 191 -3.94 -20.71 -6.59
C THR A 191 -3.49 -20.08 -7.92
N LYS A 192 -2.62 -19.07 -7.91
CA LYS A 192 -2.26 -18.28 -9.09
C LYS A 192 -1.70 -19.11 -10.24
N ASP A 193 -0.88 -20.12 -9.94
CA ASP A 193 -0.31 -20.98 -10.97
C ASP A 193 -1.28 -22.07 -11.43
N PHE A 194 -2.14 -22.56 -10.53
CA PHE A 194 -3.24 -23.45 -10.90
C PHE A 194 -4.20 -22.79 -11.89
N GLN A 195 -4.51 -21.50 -11.70
CA GLN A 195 -5.34 -20.71 -12.61
C GLN A 195 -4.76 -20.54 -14.02
N LYS A 196 -3.45 -20.80 -14.22
CA LYS A 196 -2.81 -20.76 -15.55
C LYS A 196 -2.79 -22.14 -16.23
N GLY A 197 -3.06 -23.21 -15.49
CA GLY A 197 -2.99 -24.58 -15.97
C GLY A 197 -4.15 -24.96 -16.89
N ASP A 198 -3.95 -26.03 -17.67
CA ASP A 198 -4.93 -26.47 -18.67
C ASP A 198 -6.27 -26.88 -18.05
N THR A 199 -6.25 -27.51 -16.87
CA THR A 199 -7.48 -27.89 -16.14
C THR A 199 -8.37 -26.69 -15.83
N TRP A 200 -7.78 -25.55 -15.44
CA TRP A 200 -8.55 -24.34 -15.17
C TRP A 200 -9.10 -23.73 -16.46
N ARG A 201 -8.31 -23.75 -17.54
CA ARG A 201 -8.75 -23.27 -18.86
C ARG A 201 -9.92 -24.09 -19.40
N GLU A 202 -9.85 -25.42 -19.31
CA GLU A 202 -10.94 -26.32 -19.69
C GLU A 202 -12.23 -26.02 -18.91
N PHE A 203 -12.11 -25.76 -17.60
CA PHE A 203 -13.23 -25.34 -16.78
C PHE A 203 -13.79 -23.98 -17.23
N GLN A 204 -12.94 -22.99 -17.51
CA GLN A 204 -13.38 -21.67 -18.00
C GLN A 204 -14.11 -21.78 -19.33
N ASP A 205 -13.63 -22.61 -20.25
CA ASP A 205 -14.27 -22.84 -21.54
C ASP A 205 -15.62 -23.53 -21.39
N ALA A 206 -15.71 -24.57 -20.55
CA ALA A 206 -16.96 -25.26 -20.25
C ALA A 206 -17.98 -24.32 -19.57
N HIS A 207 -17.51 -23.49 -18.65
CA HIS A 207 -18.33 -22.49 -17.97
C HIS A 207 -18.86 -21.44 -18.97
N ASN A 208 -18.00 -20.86 -19.80
CA ASN A 208 -18.40 -19.88 -20.82
C ASN A 208 -19.37 -20.47 -21.83
N LYS A 209 -19.16 -21.72 -22.25
CA LYS A 209 -20.11 -22.40 -23.15
C LYS A 209 -21.48 -22.60 -22.52
N THR A 210 -21.53 -22.86 -21.21
CA THR A 210 -22.78 -23.13 -20.49
C THR A 210 -23.51 -21.86 -20.08
N PHE A 211 -22.80 -20.84 -19.60
CA PHE A 211 -23.39 -19.64 -18.99
C PHE A 211 -23.17 -18.35 -19.79
N GLY A 212 -22.24 -18.35 -20.76
CA GLY A 212 -22.00 -17.22 -21.64
C GLY A 212 -23.09 -17.02 -22.69
N ASP A 213 -22.81 -16.15 -23.65
CA ASP A 213 -23.79 -15.63 -24.60
C ASP A 213 -24.43 -16.71 -25.48
N GLU A 214 -23.72 -17.80 -25.77
CA GLU A 214 -24.25 -18.91 -26.58
C GLU A 214 -25.04 -19.94 -25.76
N GLY A 215 -24.92 -19.94 -24.43
CA GLY A 215 -25.53 -20.89 -23.51
C GLY A 215 -26.77 -20.33 -22.81
N LEU A 216 -26.75 -20.35 -21.47
CA LEU A 216 -27.82 -19.83 -20.63
C LEU A 216 -28.07 -18.33 -20.89
N GLY A 217 -27.03 -17.56 -21.24
CA GLY A 217 -27.14 -16.15 -21.60
C GLY A 217 -28.18 -15.91 -22.70
N ARG A 218 -28.13 -16.71 -23.78
CA ARG A 218 -29.10 -16.65 -24.89
C ARG A 218 -30.55 -16.92 -24.46
N ILE A 219 -30.72 -17.87 -23.55
CA ILE A 219 -32.05 -18.26 -23.03
C ILE A 219 -32.62 -17.10 -22.20
N LEU A 220 -31.76 -16.47 -21.40
CA LEU A 220 -32.13 -15.36 -20.53
C LEU A 220 -32.29 -14.04 -21.29
N GLU A 221 -31.64 -13.86 -22.44
CA GLU A 221 -31.72 -12.65 -23.27
C GLU A 221 -33.17 -12.34 -23.68
N GLY A 222 -33.94 -13.37 -24.06
CA GLY A 222 -35.36 -13.21 -24.39
C GLY A 222 -36.21 -12.78 -23.19
N ILE A 223 -35.88 -13.25 -21.99
CA ILE A 223 -36.55 -12.85 -20.75
C ILE A 223 -36.15 -11.42 -20.37
N ALA A 224 -34.85 -11.09 -20.45
CA ALA A 224 -34.34 -9.75 -20.20
C ALA A 224 -34.99 -8.71 -21.13
N THR A 225 -35.11 -9.03 -22.42
CA THR A 225 -35.78 -8.15 -23.40
C THR A 225 -37.24 -7.90 -23.06
N LYS A 226 -37.97 -8.93 -22.62
CA LYS A 226 -39.38 -8.80 -22.18
C LYS A 226 -39.51 -7.97 -20.90
N ILE A 227 -38.63 -8.18 -19.93
CA ILE A 227 -38.65 -7.40 -18.69
C ILE A 227 -38.35 -5.94 -19.00
N SER A 228 -37.34 -5.67 -19.83
CA SER A 228 -36.99 -4.32 -20.27
C SER A 228 -38.13 -3.65 -21.04
N SER A 229 -38.86 -4.37 -21.90
CA SER A 229 -40.02 -3.79 -22.62
C SER A 229 -41.15 -3.42 -21.66
N VAL A 230 -41.47 -4.28 -20.69
CA VAL A 230 -42.50 -4.02 -19.68
C VAL A 230 -42.11 -2.82 -18.80
N LEU A 231 -40.85 -2.76 -18.35
CA LEU A 231 -40.36 -1.63 -17.55
C LEU A 231 -40.43 -0.31 -18.33
N ARG A 232 -40.05 -0.33 -19.61
CA ARG A 232 -40.11 0.82 -20.51
C ARG A 232 -41.55 1.30 -20.76
N GLU A 233 -42.50 0.39 -20.92
CA GLU A 233 -43.93 0.73 -21.03
C GLU A 233 -44.50 1.36 -19.76
N GLN A 234 -44.09 0.86 -18.59
CA GLN A 234 -44.65 1.31 -17.30
C GLN A 234 -44.01 2.60 -16.78
N TYR A 235 -42.73 2.84 -17.08
CA TYR A 235 -41.94 3.91 -16.46
C TYR A 235 -41.26 4.86 -17.45
N GLY A 236 -41.34 4.62 -18.76
CA GLY A 236 -40.68 5.42 -19.79
C GLY A 236 -39.19 5.07 -19.98
N ASP A 237 -38.52 5.82 -20.86
CA ASP A 237 -37.06 5.71 -21.04
C ASP A 237 -36.33 6.43 -19.89
N GLY A 238 -35.51 5.67 -19.16
CA GLY A 238 -34.52 6.18 -18.21
C GLY A 238 -33.12 6.10 -18.78
#